data_AF-A0AAD9ULF4-F1
#
_entry.id   AF-A0AAD9ULF4-F1
#
_cell.length_a   1.000
_cell.length_b   1.000
_cell.length_c   1.000
_cell.angle_alpha   90.00
_cell.angle_beta   90.00
_cell.angle_gamma   90.00
#
_symmetry.space_group_name_H-M   'P 1'
#
loop_
_entity.id
_entity.type
_entity.pdbx_description
1 polymer ?
#
loop_
_entity_poly.entity_id
_entity_poly.type
_entity_poly.pdbx_seq_one_letter_code
_entity_poly.pdbx_strand_id
1 'polypeptide(L)'
;MACTQRDQYTKPGKDYDADQSLSSIDRNCLIRPKRPKPRTPPPTQLHQRNHHLWMMASMLGVSLTALLTTVFWDILTKPVLLKNPQSVSLFEPYAVDYKQVQEIRLHNMQKYSFNYSIHGIDRRENLSIQEYRDVYDGKWPVIITDIVPKWKAANWTPDFFNTNYPKDRVVMRAFDLATASDVSLALPLELFYKNVDKAQLQQWTYISDELFIPMRPLLMKDIGDYVYLEEDFFQLFPDEIRPWNAMLLWGTTFSRSTLHIDPYNWTGTNAVLFYSLLFQMYPPMQDEFLYVTPNTMSGFPLQCYKYNSRVNAYEPDYDRFPLFKQAKSIDFDQHPGELLLIPTGWFHQAFNLEETIAVSSQMTNRNNYRIVLEEIIAVGNLRREDLPKDIDKLTPAEQVKQVMSALPRSILKEGAAVTKDVLRQMGILPDQSPYKLPVQLDD
;
A
#
# COMPACT_ATOMS: atom_id res chain seq x y z
N MET A 1 6.66 -49.92 -23.81
CA MET A 1 5.95 -50.92 -24.65
C MET A 1 4.75 -51.40 -23.85
N ALA A 2 3.51 -51.47 -24.35
CA ALA A 2 2.97 -50.98 -25.61
C ALA A 2 1.44 -50.72 -25.48
N CYS A 3 0.92 -49.84 -26.36
CA CYS A 3 -0.31 -49.93 -27.19
C CYS A 3 -1.39 -50.99 -26.84
N THR A 4 -2.71 -50.79 -27.00
CA THR A 4 -3.53 -49.76 -27.73
C THR A 4 -5.02 -49.84 -27.22
N GLN A 5 -6.11 -49.25 -27.75
CA GLN A 5 -6.49 -48.50 -28.98
C GLN A 5 -7.66 -47.50 -28.65
N ARG A 6 -8.02 -46.51 -29.50
CA ARG A 6 -9.23 -46.40 -30.40
C ARG A 6 -10.61 -46.79 -29.84
N ASP A 7 -11.75 -46.19 -30.25
CA ASP A 7 -12.01 -45.35 -31.45
C ASP A 7 -13.05 -44.20 -31.26
N GLN A 8 -13.31 -43.43 -32.32
CA GLN A 8 -14.20 -42.25 -32.37
C GLN A 8 -15.69 -42.59 -32.64
N TYR A 9 -16.64 -41.70 -32.28
CA TYR A 9 -17.98 -41.63 -32.90
C TYR A 9 -18.59 -40.20 -32.92
N THR A 10 -19.63 -39.99 -33.74
CA THR A 10 -20.10 -38.66 -34.24
C THR A 10 -21.56 -38.30 -33.87
N LYS A 11 -21.90 -37.00 -33.90
CA LYS A 11 -23.28 -36.44 -33.80
C LYS A 11 -24.20 -36.90 -34.96
N PRO A 12 -25.55 -36.91 -34.82
CA PRO A 12 -26.36 -35.74 -35.25
C PRO A 12 -27.73 -35.51 -34.52
N GLY A 13 -28.43 -34.41 -34.84
CA GLY A 13 -29.84 -34.08 -34.45
C GLY A 13 -29.97 -33.10 -33.25
N LYS A 14 -30.83 -32.06 -33.18
CA LYS A 14 -32.24 -31.78 -33.59
C LYS A 14 -33.29 -32.40 -32.63
N ASP A 15 -34.39 -31.74 -32.24
CA ASP A 15 -35.12 -30.58 -32.81
C ASP A 15 -36.10 -29.89 -31.79
N TYR A 16 -36.56 -28.64 -32.07
CA TYR A 16 -37.73 -27.86 -31.49
C TYR A 16 -37.85 -27.67 -29.94
N ASP A 17 -38.58 -26.69 -29.36
CA ASP A 17 -39.54 -25.62 -29.78
C ASP A 17 -39.13 -24.25 -29.15
N ALA A 18 -39.37 -23.06 -29.75
CA ALA A 18 -40.60 -22.21 -29.75
C ALA A 18 -41.09 -21.79 -28.33
N ASP A 19 -41.44 -20.52 -28.02
CA ASP A 19 -42.07 -19.53 -28.91
C ASP A 19 -41.86 -18.02 -28.55
N GLN A 20 -42.12 -17.16 -29.56
CA GLN A 20 -42.44 -15.71 -29.65
C GLN A 20 -42.46 -14.79 -28.40
N SER A 21 -42.01 -13.53 -28.47
CA SER A 21 -42.49 -12.47 -29.40
C SER A 21 -41.43 -11.35 -29.59
N LEU A 22 -41.14 -10.86 -30.81
CA LEU A 22 -41.86 -9.83 -31.60
C LEU A 22 -41.97 -8.48 -30.84
N SER A 23 -41.39 -7.36 -31.29
CA SER A 23 -41.48 -6.71 -32.62
C SER A 23 -40.54 -5.47 -32.68
N SER A 24 -40.20 -4.80 -33.80
CA SER A 24 -40.33 -5.02 -35.25
C SER A 24 -39.32 -4.08 -36.00
N ILE A 25 -38.58 -4.57 -37.00
CA ILE A 25 -38.72 -4.33 -38.47
C ILE A 25 -38.23 -2.94 -38.99
N ASP A 26 -37.55 -2.77 -40.14
CA ASP A 26 -36.71 -3.63 -41.03
C ASP A 26 -36.14 -2.75 -42.20
N ARG A 27 -35.17 -3.27 -42.97
CA ARG A 27 -34.72 -2.93 -44.36
C ARG A 27 -33.96 -1.63 -44.67
N ASN A 28 -32.65 -1.79 -44.90
CA ASN A 28 -32.00 -1.85 -46.23
C ASN A 28 -32.75 -1.19 -47.42
N CYS A 29 -32.11 -0.51 -48.40
CA CYS A 29 -31.05 -1.09 -49.23
C CYS A 29 -30.28 -0.09 -50.14
N LEU A 30 -29.06 -0.52 -50.54
CA LEU A 30 -28.18 -0.17 -51.69
C LEU A 30 -28.60 0.86 -52.78
N ILE A 31 -27.65 1.68 -53.27
CA ILE A 31 -27.11 1.78 -54.68
C ILE A 31 -26.16 3.00 -54.89
N ARG A 32 -25.24 2.93 -55.89
CA ARG A 32 -24.29 4.01 -56.31
C ARG A 32 -24.64 4.63 -57.69
N PRO A 33 -24.21 5.88 -57.97
CA PRO A 33 -23.92 6.36 -59.34
C PRO A 33 -22.43 6.75 -59.60
N LYS A 34 -22.12 7.30 -60.80
CA LYS A 34 -20.76 7.48 -61.39
C LYS A 34 -20.38 8.96 -61.67
N ARG A 35 -19.09 9.20 -61.99
CA ARG A 35 -18.50 10.48 -62.49
C ARG A 35 -18.72 10.74 -64.01
N PRO A 36 -18.58 11.99 -64.46
CA PRO A 36 -18.00 12.36 -65.77
C PRO A 36 -16.62 13.10 -65.68
N LYS A 37 -16.09 13.52 -66.84
CA LYS A 37 -14.83 14.28 -67.15
C LYS A 37 -15.14 15.31 -68.29
N PRO A 38 -14.18 16.04 -68.90
CA PRO A 38 -13.17 17.00 -68.40
C PRO A 38 -13.20 18.36 -69.17
N ARG A 39 -12.29 19.32 -68.90
CA ARG A 39 -11.88 20.42 -69.83
C ARG A 39 -10.53 21.05 -69.42
N THR A 40 -9.80 21.66 -70.37
CA THR A 40 -8.51 22.40 -70.24
C THR A 40 -8.36 23.40 -71.42
N PRO A 41 -7.26 24.18 -71.54
CA PRO A 41 -6.83 25.36 -70.77
C PRO A 41 -6.95 26.67 -71.62
N PRO A 42 -6.46 27.85 -71.16
CA PRO A 42 -5.17 28.36 -71.70
C PRO A 42 -4.32 29.08 -70.60
N PRO A 43 -3.42 30.07 -70.85
CA PRO A 43 -1.98 29.79 -70.74
C PRO A 43 -1.19 30.61 -69.70
N THR A 44 -0.07 30.03 -69.27
CA THR A 44 1.17 30.64 -68.73
C THR A 44 1.18 32.10 -68.24
N GLN A 45 1.56 32.27 -66.97
CA GLN A 45 2.80 32.99 -66.64
C GLN A 45 3.47 32.32 -65.42
N LEU A 46 4.79 32.17 -65.46
CA LEU A 46 5.57 31.40 -64.49
C LEU A 46 6.85 32.15 -64.12
N HIS A 47 6.80 32.99 -63.08
CA HIS A 47 7.92 33.38 -62.22
C HIS A 47 7.38 34.08 -60.94
N GLN A 48 8.26 34.35 -59.96
CA GLN A 48 7.99 35.16 -58.75
C GLN A 48 6.91 34.66 -57.74
N ARG A 49 6.80 33.35 -57.44
CA ARG A 49 5.98 32.89 -56.28
C ARG A 49 6.59 31.89 -55.30
N ASN A 50 7.80 31.38 -55.54
CA ASN A 50 8.36 30.28 -54.72
C ASN A 50 9.27 30.73 -53.54
N HIS A 51 9.82 31.95 -53.54
CA HIS A 51 10.75 32.38 -52.47
C HIS A 51 10.04 32.71 -51.13
N HIS A 52 8.87 33.35 -51.16
CA HIS A 52 8.20 33.79 -49.94
C HIS A 52 7.63 32.64 -49.09
N LEU A 53 7.09 31.59 -49.71
CA LEU A 53 6.61 30.42 -48.95
C LEU A 53 7.75 29.67 -48.26
N TRP A 54 8.91 29.54 -48.91
CA TRP A 54 10.05 28.84 -48.32
C TRP A 54 10.66 29.59 -47.13
N MET A 55 10.73 30.92 -47.18
CA MET A 55 11.15 31.75 -46.04
C MET A 55 10.16 31.67 -44.87
N MET A 56 8.85 31.72 -45.12
CA MET A 56 7.86 31.63 -44.05
C MET A 56 7.80 30.23 -43.42
N ALA A 57 7.90 29.16 -44.22
CA ALA A 57 7.95 27.79 -43.69
C ALA A 57 9.19 27.54 -42.83
N SER A 58 10.36 28.05 -43.24
CA SER A 58 11.60 27.92 -42.46
C SER A 58 11.61 28.79 -41.21
N MET A 59 11.09 30.03 -41.25
CA MET A 59 10.97 30.86 -40.05
C MET A 59 9.94 30.33 -39.05
N LEU A 60 8.83 29.72 -39.51
CA LEU A 60 7.87 29.04 -38.62
C LEU A 60 8.46 27.76 -38.05
N GLY A 61 9.19 26.96 -38.84
CA GLY A 61 9.88 25.77 -38.37
C GLY A 61 10.96 26.06 -37.32
N VAL A 62 11.79 27.09 -37.55
CA VAL A 62 12.80 27.54 -36.58
C VAL A 62 12.14 28.15 -35.34
N SER A 63 11.07 28.93 -35.48
CA SER A 63 10.35 29.48 -34.32
C SER A 63 9.69 28.38 -33.48
N LEU A 64 9.07 27.37 -34.10
CA LEU A 64 8.41 26.29 -33.37
C LEU A 64 9.42 25.34 -32.71
N THR A 65 10.54 25.03 -33.37
CA THR A 65 11.62 24.23 -32.74
C THR A 65 12.36 25.01 -31.66
N ALA A 66 12.60 26.31 -31.84
CA ALA A 66 13.11 27.17 -30.77
C ALA A 66 12.15 27.22 -29.58
N LEU A 67 10.85 27.47 -29.80
CA LEU A 67 9.87 27.54 -28.71
C LEU A 67 9.73 26.19 -28.00
N LEU A 68 9.67 25.07 -28.74
CA LEU A 68 9.67 23.73 -28.15
C LEU A 68 10.96 23.46 -27.36
N THR A 69 12.14 23.77 -27.89
CA THR A 69 13.39 23.56 -27.14
C THR A 69 13.47 24.47 -25.93
N THR A 70 13.02 25.73 -25.96
CA THR A 70 12.98 26.59 -24.77
C THR A 70 11.94 26.15 -23.75
N VAL A 71 10.78 25.62 -24.16
CA VAL A 71 9.75 25.12 -23.22
C VAL A 71 10.18 23.78 -22.61
N PHE A 72 10.74 22.85 -23.40
CA PHE A 72 11.34 21.62 -22.86
C PHE A 72 12.55 21.92 -21.98
N TRP A 73 13.40 22.88 -22.35
CA TRP A 73 14.54 23.28 -21.51
C TRP A 73 14.08 23.97 -20.22
N ASP A 74 13.06 24.84 -20.24
CA ASP A 74 12.46 25.41 -19.03
C ASP A 74 11.82 24.33 -18.14
N ILE A 75 11.26 23.26 -18.70
CA ILE A 75 10.69 22.13 -17.95
C ILE A 75 11.80 21.22 -17.38
N LEU A 76 12.91 21.03 -18.11
CA LEU A 76 14.04 20.18 -17.72
C LEU A 76 15.07 20.89 -16.82
N THR A 77 15.14 22.24 -16.85
CA THR A 77 16.21 23.02 -16.21
C THR A 77 15.73 24.14 -15.28
N LYS A 78 14.42 24.33 -15.09
CA LYS A 78 13.96 24.93 -13.84
C LYS A 78 14.16 23.89 -12.74
N PRO A 79 15.09 24.08 -11.78
CA PRO A 79 14.99 23.34 -10.55
C PRO A 79 13.65 23.73 -9.94
N VAL A 80 12.75 22.76 -9.78
CA VAL A 80 11.66 22.95 -8.81
C VAL A 80 12.39 23.12 -7.48
N LEU A 81 12.45 24.35 -6.97
CA LEU A 81 13.04 24.68 -5.67
C LEU A 81 12.05 24.26 -4.58
N LEU A 82 11.82 22.96 -4.56
CA LEU A 82 11.22 22.18 -3.51
C LEU A 82 11.89 22.61 -2.21
N LYS A 83 11.11 23.14 -1.27
CA LYS A 83 11.58 23.22 0.12
C LYS A 83 11.95 21.80 0.51
N ASN A 84 13.20 21.57 0.89
CA ASN A 84 13.61 20.27 1.41
C ASN A 84 12.76 20.00 2.67
N PRO A 85 12.01 18.88 2.78
CA PRO A 85 11.22 18.58 3.97
C PRO A 85 12.02 18.57 5.27
N GLN A 86 13.35 18.41 5.18
CA GLN A 86 14.31 18.54 6.28
C GLN A 86 14.50 19.99 6.80
N SER A 87 13.95 21.02 6.14
CA SER A 87 14.14 22.43 6.54
C SER A 87 13.12 22.96 7.55
N VAL A 88 12.08 22.19 7.87
CA VAL A 88 11.16 22.50 8.98
C VAL A 88 11.86 22.21 10.32
N SER A 89 11.54 22.93 11.39
CA SER A 89 12.14 22.64 12.71
C SER A 89 11.35 21.54 13.44
N LEU A 90 12.02 20.63 14.14
CA LEU A 90 11.35 19.70 15.07
C LEU A 90 10.71 20.41 16.28
N PHE A 91 11.05 21.68 16.52
CA PHE A 91 10.36 22.55 17.47
C PHE A 91 9.02 23.09 16.94
N GLU A 92 8.66 22.83 15.69
CA GLU A 92 7.37 23.15 15.07
C GLU A 92 6.56 21.86 14.79
N PRO A 93 5.22 21.94 14.67
CA PRO A 93 4.42 20.82 14.16
C PRO A 93 4.67 20.58 12.67
N TYR A 94 4.95 19.35 12.30
CA TYR A 94 5.19 18.89 10.93
C TYR A 94 3.92 18.33 10.29
N ALA A 95 3.74 18.60 9.00
CA ALA A 95 2.73 17.98 8.15
C ALA A 95 3.32 17.72 6.77
N VAL A 96 2.91 16.63 6.12
CA VAL A 96 3.40 16.27 4.78
C VAL A 96 2.66 17.09 3.73
N ASP A 97 3.37 17.90 2.95
CA ASP A 97 2.82 18.56 1.76
C ASP A 97 2.67 17.53 0.63
N TYR A 98 1.54 16.81 0.64
CA TYR A 98 1.25 15.78 -0.36
C TYR A 98 1.11 16.34 -1.78
N LYS A 99 0.81 17.63 -1.95
CA LYS A 99 0.83 18.28 -3.27
C LYS A 99 2.26 18.39 -3.77
N GLN A 100 3.18 18.87 -2.95
CA GLN A 100 4.61 18.89 -3.25
C GLN A 100 5.15 17.47 -3.53
N VAL A 101 4.74 16.46 -2.75
CA VAL A 101 5.11 15.05 -2.97
C VAL A 101 4.63 14.53 -4.34
N GLN A 102 3.40 14.86 -4.76
CA GLN A 102 2.90 14.49 -6.09
C GLN A 102 3.66 15.22 -7.21
N GLU A 103 3.97 16.51 -7.05
CA GLU A 103 4.79 17.28 -8.00
C GLU A 103 6.20 16.69 -8.14
N ILE A 104 6.83 16.27 -7.03
CA ILE A 104 8.12 15.53 -7.03
C ILE A 104 7.99 14.24 -7.83
N ARG A 105 6.96 13.43 -7.57
CA ARG A 105 6.75 12.14 -8.25
C ARG A 105 6.59 12.34 -9.76
N LEU A 106 5.72 13.27 -10.18
CA LEU A 106 5.43 13.55 -11.59
C LEU A 106 6.66 14.05 -12.37
N HIS A 107 7.55 14.80 -11.72
CA HIS A 107 8.85 15.16 -12.30
C HIS A 107 9.79 13.94 -12.38
N ASN A 108 9.92 13.18 -11.29
CA ASN A 108 10.82 12.03 -11.20
C ASN A 108 10.45 10.90 -12.17
N MET A 109 9.16 10.69 -12.45
CA MET A 109 8.67 9.74 -13.47
C MET A 109 9.27 9.99 -14.86
N GLN A 110 9.71 11.21 -15.18
CA GLN A 110 10.29 11.55 -16.49
C GLN A 110 11.74 11.06 -16.67
N LYS A 111 12.41 10.65 -15.58
CA LYS A 111 13.81 10.19 -15.60
C LYS A 111 13.99 8.76 -16.10
N TYR A 112 12.92 7.96 -16.09
CA TYR A 112 12.96 6.51 -16.25
C TYR A 112 12.05 6.04 -17.40
N SER A 113 12.44 4.98 -18.09
CA SER A 113 11.70 4.44 -19.24
C SER A 113 10.58 3.47 -18.83
N PHE A 114 9.69 3.90 -17.92
CA PHE A 114 8.54 3.12 -17.46
C PHE A 114 7.23 3.92 -17.62
N ASN A 115 6.13 3.24 -17.96
CA ASN A 115 4.82 3.86 -18.14
C ASN A 115 4.04 3.88 -16.81
N TYR A 116 4.46 4.76 -15.90
CA TYR A 116 3.92 4.89 -14.55
C TYR A 116 2.43 5.25 -14.51
N SER A 117 1.69 4.59 -13.62
CA SER A 117 0.31 4.96 -13.33
C SER A 117 0.20 6.22 -12.46
N ILE A 118 -0.82 7.03 -12.76
CA ILE A 118 -1.23 8.22 -11.99
C ILE A 118 -2.60 8.05 -11.31
N HIS A 119 -3.30 6.94 -11.59
CA HIS A 119 -4.66 6.65 -11.11
C HIS A 119 -4.83 5.18 -10.68
N GLY A 120 -3.72 4.44 -10.49
CA GLY A 120 -3.73 3.01 -10.20
C GLY A 120 -2.42 2.54 -9.60
N ILE A 121 -2.33 1.23 -9.34
CA ILE A 121 -1.14 0.57 -8.80
C ILE A 121 -0.15 0.23 -9.92
N ASP A 122 1.15 0.42 -9.69
CA ASP A 122 2.21 -0.11 -10.55
C ASP A 122 2.65 -1.49 -10.03
N ARG A 123 2.77 -2.49 -10.91
CA ARG A 123 3.43 -3.78 -10.62
C ARG A 123 4.82 -3.77 -11.23
N ARG A 124 5.85 -4.10 -10.44
CA ARG A 124 7.27 -3.93 -10.78
C ARG A 124 8.11 -5.15 -10.45
N GLU A 125 8.95 -5.55 -11.40
CA GLU A 125 10.10 -6.44 -11.21
C GLU A 125 11.40 -5.65 -11.38
N ASN A 126 12.50 -6.11 -10.78
CA ASN A 126 13.85 -5.53 -10.95
C ASN A 126 13.94 -4.01 -10.66
N LEU A 127 13.04 -3.47 -9.84
CA LEU A 127 12.98 -2.04 -9.51
C LEU A 127 14.24 -1.60 -8.77
N SER A 128 14.95 -0.61 -9.30
CA SER A 128 16.16 -0.10 -8.64
C SER A 128 15.82 0.72 -7.39
N ILE A 129 16.69 0.68 -6.37
CA ILE A 129 16.51 1.47 -5.14
C ILE A 129 16.43 2.98 -5.40
N GLN A 130 17.16 3.49 -6.40
CA GLN A 130 17.07 4.92 -6.73
C GLN A 130 15.72 5.26 -7.35
N GLU A 131 15.19 4.39 -8.22
CA GLU A 131 13.85 4.57 -8.81
C GLU A 131 12.74 4.43 -7.76
N TYR A 132 12.86 3.47 -6.84
CA TYR A 132 11.97 3.34 -5.68
C TYR A 132 11.93 4.63 -4.85
N ARG A 133 13.11 5.14 -4.48
CA ARG A 133 13.26 6.39 -3.71
C ARG A 133 12.73 7.61 -4.47
N ASP A 134 12.95 7.67 -5.78
CA ASP A 134 12.51 8.77 -6.62
C ASP A 134 10.97 8.81 -6.78
N VAL A 135 10.33 7.67 -7.03
CA VAL A 135 8.94 7.62 -7.54
C VAL A 135 7.91 7.08 -6.54
N TYR A 136 8.29 6.24 -5.57
CA TYR A 136 7.34 5.49 -4.74
C TYR A 136 7.50 5.72 -3.23
N ASP A 137 8.73 5.72 -2.71
CA ASP A 137 9.06 5.83 -1.28
C ASP A 137 8.51 7.12 -0.63
N GLY A 138 7.49 7.00 0.22
CA GLY A 138 6.77 8.14 0.80
C GLY A 138 5.89 8.92 -0.21
N LYS A 139 5.53 8.35 -1.37
CA LYS A 139 4.83 9.06 -2.46
C LYS A 139 3.62 8.31 -3.04
N TRP A 140 3.80 7.04 -3.41
CA TRP A 140 2.80 6.26 -4.14
C TRP A 140 2.99 4.75 -3.91
N PRO A 141 1.93 3.97 -3.72
CA PRO A 141 2.05 2.54 -3.52
C PRO A 141 2.60 1.84 -4.77
N VAL A 142 3.24 0.70 -4.56
CA VAL A 142 3.79 -0.15 -5.62
C VAL A 142 3.77 -1.60 -5.19
N ILE A 143 3.47 -2.48 -6.13
CA ILE A 143 3.62 -3.93 -5.96
C ILE A 143 4.96 -4.36 -6.55
N ILE A 144 5.75 -5.10 -5.78
CA ILE A 144 6.98 -5.76 -6.22
C ILE A 144 6.70 -7.24 -6.44
N THR A 145 6.96 -7.75 -7.65
CA THR A 145 6.59 -9.12 -8.06
C THR A 145 7.73 -10.13 -7.96
N ASP A 146 8.98 -9.67 -7.81
CA ASP A 146 10.17 -10.54 -7.88
C ASP A 146 10.86 -10.78 -6.54
N ILE A 147 10.29 -10.33 -5.42
CA ILE A 147 10.91 -10.44 -4.07
C ILE A 147 10.41 -11.66 -3.29
N VAL A 148 9.13 -11.71 -2.95
CA VAL A 148 8.53 -12.77 -2.12
C VAL A 148 8.78 -14.18 -2.67
N PRO A 149 8.77 -14.45 -4.00
CA PRO A 149 9.03 -15.79 -4.53
C PRO A 149 10.46 -16.31 -4.27
N LYS A 150 11.38 -15.46 -3.79
CA LYS A 150 12.73 -15.83 -3.34
C LYS A 150 12.77 -16.21 -1.85
N TRP A 151 11.72 -15.87 -1.08
CA TRP A 151 11.60 -16.22 0.33
C TRP A 151 11.14 -17.68 0.48
N LYS A 152 11.50 -18.33 1.58
CA LYS A 152 10.93 -19.65 1.90
C LYS A 152 9.48 -19.54 2.36
N ALA A 153 9.12 -18.42 3.00
CA ALA A 153 7.77 -18.10 3.41
C ALA A 153 6.73 -18.15 2.28
N ALA A 154 7.14 -18.01 1.01
CA ALA A 154 6.28 -18.24 -0.15
C ALA A 154 5.77 -19.70 -0.30
N ASN A 155 6.24 -20.62 0.55
CA ASN A 155 5.76 -22.01 0.63
C ASN A 155 4.91 -22.26 1.90
N TRP A 156 4.61 -21.22 2.68
CA TRP A 156 3.72 -21.35 3.84
C TRP A 156 2.26 -21.48 3.40
N THR A 157 1.53 -22.35 4.09
CA THR A 157 0.12 -22.68 3.84
C THR A 157 -0.61 -22.88 5.16
N PRO A 158 -1.96 -22.89 5.17
CA PRO A 158 -2.76 -23.29 6.33
C PRO A 158 -2.27 -24.59 6.97
N ASP A 159 -1.99 -25.60 6.15
CA ASP A 159 -1.51 -26.91 6.59
C ASP A 159 -0.10 -26.87 7.18
N PHE A 160 0.80 -26.02 6.65
CA PHE A 160 2.13 -25.82 7.24
C PHE A 160 2.02 -25.30 8.68
N PHE A 161 1.21 -24.28 8.92
CA PHE A 161 1.02 -23.73 10.26
C PHE A 161 0.33 -24.71 11.21
N ASN A 162 -0.76 -25.35 10.78
CA ASN A 162 -1.49 -26.32 11.59
C ASN A 162 -0.71 -27.64 11.82
N THR A 163 0.25 -28.00 10.96
CA THR A 163 1.13 -29.15 11.19
C THR A 163 2.24 -28.83 12.20
N ASN A 164 2.88 -27.67 12.09
CA ASN A 164 4.09 -27.36 12.86
C ASN A 164 3.80 -26.63 14.19
N TYR A 165 2.71 -25.85 14.27
CA TYR A 165 2.37 -24.99 15.40
C TYR A 165 0.91 -25.13 15.90
N PRO A 166 0.24 -26.31 15.88
CA PRO A 166 -1.20 -26.41 16.17
C PRO A 166 -1.58 -25.93 17.57
N LYS A 167 -0.73 -26.19 18.58
CA LYS A 167 -1.00 -25.88 19.99
C LYS A 167 -0.56 -24.47 20.39
N ASP A 168 0.22 -23.81 19.54
CA ASP A 168 0.73 -22.48 19.77
C ASP A 168 -0.43 -21.47 19.78
N ARG A 169 -0.36 -20.49 20.68
CA ARG A 169 -1.42 -19.50 20.80
C ARG A 169 -1.19 -18.35 19.82
N VAL A 170 -2.24 -18.01 19.07
CA VAL A 170 -2.32 -16.87 18.15
C VAL A 170 -3.33 -15.85 18.68
N VAL A 171 -3.10 -14.57 18.40
CA VAL A 171 -4.06 -13.48 18.60
C VAL A 171 -5.00 -13.43 17.40
N MET A 172 -6.26 -13.79 17.64
CA MET A 172 -7.35 -13.75 16.65
C MET A 172 -8.34 -12.66 17.03
N ARG A 173 -8.82 -11.94 16.03
CA ARG A 173 -9.93 -11.00 16.14
C ARG A 173 -11.19 -11.64 15.59
N ALA A 174 -12.28 -11.54 16.33
CA ALA A 174 -13.62 -11.95 15.91
C ALA A 174 -14.47 -10.69 15.71
N PHE A 175 -15.10 -10.57 14.55
CA PHE A 175 -15.91 -9.43 14.15
C PHE A 175 -17.36 -9.85 13.94
N ASP A 176 -18.30 -8.99 14.36
CA ASP A 176 -19.73 -9.11 14.07
C ASP A 176 -20.30 -7.73 13.75
N LEU A 177 -20.59 -7.47 12.48
CA LEU A 177 -21.14 -6.21 12.00
C LEU A 177 -22.56 -5.96 12.50
N ALA A 178 -23.34 -7.00 12.80
CA ALA A 178 -24.72 -6.85 13.27
C ALA A 178 -24.79 -6.32 14.71
N THR A 179 -23.80 -6.62 15.55
CA THR A 179 -23.64 -6.07 16.90
C THR A 179 -22.59 -4.96 17.01
N ALA A 180 -21.90 -4.64 15.89
CA ALA A 180 -20.72 -3.77 15.83
C ALA A 180 -19.59 -4.21 16.80
N SER A 181 -19.40 -5.51 16.95
CA SER A 181 -18.43 -6.13 17.86
C SER A 181 -17.11 -6.45 17.16
N ASP A 182 -16.00 -6.25 17.88
CA ASP A 182 -14.60 -6.47 17.48
C ASP A 182 -13.84 -6.93 18.73
N VAL A 183 -13.64 -8.24 18.85
CA VAL A 183 -13.09 -8.87 20.06
C VAL A 183 -11.78 -9.57 19.72
N SER A 184 -10.70 -9.18 20.39
CA SER A 184 -9.41 -9.86 20.33
C SER A 184 -9.33 -10.96 21.39
N LEU A 185 -8.89 -12.16 21.01
CA LEU A 185 -8.66 -13.28 21.93
C LEU A 185 -7.45 -14.12 21.50
N ALA A 186 -6.71 -14.63 22.48
CA ALA A 186 -5.63 -15.57 22.26
C ALA A 186 -6.13 -17.02 22.40
N LEU A 187 -5.92 -17.85 21.38
CA LEU A 187 -6.37 -19.26 21.32
C LEU A 187 -5.34 -20.13 20.57
N PRO A 188 -5.34 -21.48 20.75
CA PRO A 188 -4.51 -22.37 19.96
C PRO A 188 -4.82 -22.26 18.46
N LEU A 189 -3.78 -22.23 17.62
CA LEU A 189 -3.87 -22.09 16.17
C LEU A 189 -4.76 -23.16 15.53
N GLU A 190 -4.71 -24.40 16.02
CA GLU A 190 -5.57 -25.50 15.55
C GLU A 190 -7.07 -25.19 15.70
N LEU A 191 -7.47 -24.35 16.67
CA LEU A 191 -8.87 -23.99 16.90
C LEU A 191 -9.35 -22.90 15.94
N PHE A 192 -8.46 -22.02 15.47
CA PHE A 192 -8.74 -21.11 14.35
C PHE A 192 -8.87 -21.91 13.05
N TYR A 193 -7.85 -22.71 12.70
CA TYR A 193 -7.80 -23.51 11.46
C TYR A 193 -9.04 -24.41 11.31
N LYS A 194 -9.48 -25.08 12.39
CA LYS A 194 -10.69 -25.93 12.38
C LYS A 194 -12.03 -25.19 12.20
N ASN A 195 -12.03 -23.87 12.19
CA ASN A 195 -13.22 -23.02 12.04
C ASN A 195 -13.08 -21.96 10.93
N VAL A 196 -12.04 -22.02 10.09
CA VAL A 196 -11.80 -21.06 8.99
C VAL A 196 -12.96 -21.00 8.00
N ASP A 197 -13.69 -22.10 7.83
CA ASP A 197 -14.87 -22.28 6.98
C ASP A 197 -16.19 -21.76 7.60
N LYS A 198 -16.17 -21.27 8.86
CA LYS A 198 -17.37 -20.83 9.58
C LYS A 198 -17.72 -19.36 9.38
N ALA A 199 -16.88 -18.62 8.63
CA ALA A 199 -17.09 -17.21 8.37
C ALA A 199 -18.29 -16.92 7.45
N GLN A 200 -18.90 -15.76 7.66
CA GLN A 200 -20.10 -15.28 6.98
C GLN A 200 -19.93 -13.80 6.62
N LEU A 201 -20.73 -13.29 5.69
CA LEU A 201 -20.63 -11.91 5.20
C LEU A 201 -20.70 -10.84 6.32
N GLN A 202 -21.42 -11.11 7.41
CA GLN A 202 -21.54 -10.19 8.57
C GLN A 202 -20.64 -10.57 9.77
N GLN A 203 -20.07 -11.79 9.79
CA GLN A 203 -19.39 -12.37 10.97
C GLN A 203 -18.17 -13.20 10.56
N TRP A 204 -16.96 -12.81 10.98
CA TRP A 204 -15.72 -13.48 10.56
C TRP A 204 -14.65 -13.48 11.66
N THR A 205 -13.59 -14.25 11.42
CA THR A 205 -12.39 -14.22 12.25
C THR A 205 -11.16 -13.84 11.42
N TYR A 206 -10.11 -13.35 12.08
CA TYR A 206 -8.89 -12.90 11.43
C TYR A 206 -7.73 -13.07 12.41
N ILE A 207 -6.70 -13.87 12.08
CA ILE A 207 -5.44 -13.78 12.85
C ILE A 207 -4.78 -12.46 12.48
N SER A 208 -4.40 -11.73 13.52
CA SER A 208 -3.88 -10.37 13.46
C SER A 208 -2.84 -10.27 14.58
N ASP A 209 -1.73 -10.97 14.38
CA ASP A 209 -0.77 -11.30 15.45
C ASP A 209 0.63 -10.75 15.16
N GLU A 210 0.97 -9.68 15.87
CA GLU A 210 2.22 -8.93 15.81
C GLU A 210 3.45 -9.69 16.34
N LEU A 211 3.24 -10.78 17.09
CA LEU A 211 4.31 -11.47 17.82
C LEU A 211 4.48 -12.93 17.39
N PHE A 212 3.54 -13.53 16.65
CA PHE A 212 3.63 -14.94 16.28
C PHE A 212 4.92 -15.29 15.51
N ILE A 213 5.31 -14.49 14.52
CA ILE A 213 6.53 -14.73 13.73
C ILE A 213 7.80 -14.25 14.47
N PRO A 214 7.88 -13.04 15.07
CA PRO A 214 9.05 -12.60 15.84
C PRO A 214 9.48 -13.55 16.96
N MET A 215 8.51 -14.15 17.64
CA MET A 215 8.76 -15.12 18.71
C MET A 215 9.24 -16.50 18.21
N ARG A 216 9.32 -16.70 16.88
CA ARG A 216 9.69 -17.97 16.22
C ARG A 216 10.83 -17.72 15.22
N PRO A 217 12.11 -17.71 15.66
CA PRO A 217 13.26 -17.37 14.83
C PRO A 217 13.43 -18.20 13.54
N LEU A 218 12.82 -19.39 13.46
CA LEU A 218 12.77 -20.17 12.21
C LEU A 218 11.81 -19.55 11.17
N LEU A 219 10.64 -19.06 11.61
CA LEU A 219 9.70 -18.36 10.73
C LEU A 219 10.28 -17.01 10.29
N MET A 220 10.87 -16.26 11.22
CA MET A 220 11.52 -14.98 10.91
C MET A 220 12.68 -15.13 9.91
N LYS A 221 13.34 -16.29 9.87
CA LYS A 221 14.42 -16.64 8.92
C LYS A 221 13.93 -17.15 7.56
N ASP A 222 12.66 -17.54 7.46
CA ASP A 222 12.04 -18.01 6.22
C ASP A 222 11.45 -16.84 5.41
N ILE A 223 11.15 -15.71 6.06
CA ILE A 223 11.09 -14.38 5.43
C ILE A 223 12.51 -14.00 4.98
N GLY A 224 12.69 -13.65 3.71
CA GLY A 224 13.99 -13.23 3.18
C GLY A 224 14.18 -11.71 3.23
N ASP A 225 15.41 -11.27 3.02
CA ASP A 225 15.74 -9.83 2.91
C ASP A 225 15.01 -9.19 1.73
N TYR A 226 14.71 -7.89 1.86
CA TYR A 226 14.14 -7.09 0.77
C TYR A 226 14.62 -5.64 0.84
N VAL A 227 15.41 -5.30 -0.19
CA VAL A 227 16.27 -4.11 -0.28
C VAL A 227 15.57 -2.77 0.04
N TYR A 228 14.26 -2.69 -0.20
CA TYR A 228 13.46 -1.47 0.02
C TYR A 228 13.37 -1.06 1.50
N LEU A 229 13.50 -1.99 2.45
CA LEU A 229 13.45 -1.69 3.90
C LEU A 229 14.82 -1.67 4.60
N GLU A 230 15.95 -1.71 3.86
CA GLU A 230 17.30 -1.70 4.46
C GLU A 230 17.61 -0.45 5.29
N GLU A 231 16.98 0.69 4.99
CA GLU A 231 17.02 1.88 5.84
C GLU A 231 15.80 1.92 6.76
N ASP A 232 15.86 1.18 7.88
CA ASP A 232 14.86 1.26 8.94
C ASP A 232 15.43 1.93 10.21
N PHE A 233 14.82 3.05 10.61
CA PHE A 233 15.12 3.76 11.84
C PHE A 233 14.31 3.27 13.05
N PHE A 234 13.35 2.33 12.92
CA PHE A 234 12.81 1.64 14.11
C PHE A 234 13.89 0.80 14.80
N GLN A 235 14.91 0.34 14.08
CA GLN A 235 16.12 -0.25 14.68
C GLN A 235 16.91 0.72 15.60
N LEU A 236 16.57 2.01 15.61
CA LEU A 236 17.15 3.04 16.49
C LEU A 236 16.28 3.32 17.74
N PHE A 237 15.08 2.73 17.83
CA PHE A 237 14.21 2.81 19.00
C PHE A 237 14.70 1.81 20.07
N PRO A 238 14.53 2.08 21.38
CA PRO A 238 14.74 1.10 22.45
C PRO A 238 13.89 -0.17 22.27
N ASP A 239 14.39 -1.32 22.72
CA ASP A 239 13.73 -2.64 22.54
C ASP A 239 12.36 -2.71 23.23
N GLU A 240 12.13 -1.90 24.28
CA GLU A 240 10.89 -1.81 25.04
C GLU A 240 9.72 -1.15 24.29
N ILE A 241 10.04 -0.30 23.29
CA ILE A 241 9.08 0.57 22.60
C ILE A 241 9.16 0.50 21.07
N ARG A 242 10.13 -0.23 20.51
CA ARG A 242 10.19 -0.50 19.07
C ARG A 242 8.91 -1.23 18.62
N PRO A 243 8.23 -0.76 17.55
CA PRO A 243 7.12 -1.51 16.96
C PRO A 243 7.52 -2.94 16.59
N TRP A 244 6.67 -3.91 16.91
CA TRP A 244 6.85 -5.30 16.51
C TRP A 244 6.69 -5.43 14.99
N ASN A 245 7.56 -6.17 14.32
CA ASN A 245 7.62 -6.30 12.86
C ASN A 245 7.28 -7.74 12.43
N ALA A 246 7.00 -8.00 11.15
CA ALA A 246 6.60 -9.33 10.65
C ALA A 246 5.32 -9.89 11.32
N MET A 247 4.24 -9.10 11.32
CA MET A 247 2.91 -9.51 11.76
C MET A 247 2.37 -10.66 10.91
N LEU A 248 1.81 -11.70 11.55
CA LEU A 248 1.04 -12.74 10.86
C LEU A 248 -0.40 -12.28 10.62
N LEU A 249 -0.81 -12.27 9.36
CA LEU A 249 -2.19 -12.05 8.92
C LEU A 249 -2.73 -13.33 8.30
N TRP A 250 -3.88 -13.82 8.79
CA TRP A 250 -4.55 -14.99 8.21
C TRP A 250 -6.07 -14.75 8.18
N GLY A 251 -6.57 -14.42 6.98
CA GLY A 251 -7.96 -14.09 6.73
C GLY A 251 -8.82 -15.34 6.53
N THR A 252 -10.02 -15.36 7.12
CA THR A 252 -11.11 -16.20 6.61
C THR A 252 -11.77 -15.54 5.40
N THR A 253 -12.54 -16.30 4.62
CA THR A 253 -13.52 -15.76 3.67
C THR A 253 -14.35 -14.63 4.30
N PHE A 254 -14.62 -13.58 3.51
CA PHE A 254 -15.26 -12.32 3.90
C PHE A 254 -14.52 -11.46 4.94
N SER A 255 -13.37 -11.88 5.50
CA SER A 255 -12.69 -11.04 6.48
C SER A 255 -12.10 -9.78 5.84
N ARG A 256 -12.10 -8.67 6.57
CA ARG A 256 -11.51 -7.40 6.11
C ARG A 256 -10.81 -6.67 7.23
N SER A 257 -9.83 -5.84 6.87
CA SER A 257 -9.32 -4.81 7.77
C SER A 257 -10.37 -3.72 7.98
N THR A 258 -10.12 -2.84 8.94
CA THR A 258 -10.70 -1.49 8.92
C THR A 258 -10.08 -0.69 7.77
N LEU A 259 -10.81 0.30 7.22
CA LEU A 259 -10.21 1.33 6.39
C LEU A 259 -9.39 2.28 7.29
N HIS A 260 -8.08 2.37 7.05
CA HIS A 260 -7.16 3.07 7.96
C HIS A 260 -5.87 3.53 7.28
N ILE A 261 -5.16 4.49 7.90
CA ILE A 261 -3.71 4.65 7.71
C ILE A 261 -3.02 3.83 8.81
N ASP A 262 -1.86 3.29 8.47
CA ASP A 262 -0.96 2.60 9.40
C ASP A 262 -0.53 3.47 10.61
N PRO A 263 -0.21 2.84 11.76
CA PRO A 263 0.39 3.52 12.91
C PRO A 263 1.62 4.36 12.54
N TYR A 264 1.83 5.47 13.26
CA TYR A 264 2.92 6.42 13.05
C TYR A 264 3.03 7.03 11.65
N ASN A 265 2.05 6.83 10.76
CA ASN A 265 2.17 7.19 9.35
C ASN A 265 3.45 6.58 8.69
N TRP A 266 3.85 5.37 9.12
CA TRP A 266 5.06 4.70 8.65
C TRP A 266 4.98 4.25 7.18
N THR A 267 6.04 3.62 6.65
CA THR A 267 5.96 2.88 5.38
C THR A 267 5.65 1.43 5.72
N GLY A 268 4.41 1.01 5.48
CA GLY A 268 3.94 -0.35 5.66
C GLY A 268 4.21 -1.21 4.43
N THR A 269 4.14 -2.51 4.59
CA THR A 269 4.30 -3.50 3.53
C THR A 269 3.41 -4.71 3.79
N ASN A 270 2.92 -5.35 2.73
CA ASN A 270 2.13 -6.56 2.82
C ASN A 270 2.65 -7.58 1.80
N ALA A 271 3.12 -8.74 2.27
CA ALA A 271 3.56 -9.85 1.43
C ALA A 271 2.50 -10.96 1.45
N VAL A 272 1.77 -11.14 0.36
CA VAL A 272 0.72 -12.17 0.25
C VAL A 272 1.38 -13.51 -0.11
N LEU A 273 1.07 -14.55 0.66
CA LEU A 273 1.69 -15.88 0.57
C LEU A 273 0.71 -16.95 0.09
N PHE A 274 -0.58 -16.82 0.45
CA PHE A 274 -1.62 -17.81 0.14
C PHE A 274 -2.91 -17.10 -0.30
N TYR A 275 -3.42 -17.49 -1.48
CA TYR A 275 -4.54 -16.88 -2.23
C TYR A 275 -4.46 -15.35 -2.43
N SER A 276 -5.46 -14.73 -3.08
CA SER A 276 -5.41 -13.31 -3.45
C SER A 276 -6.20 -12.41 -2.48
N LEU A 277 -5.64 -11.23 -2.21
CA LEU A 277 -6.19 -10.22 -1.30
C LEU A 277 -6.66 -8.99 -2.12
N LEU A 278 -7.90 -8.53 -1.95
CA LEU A 278 -8.34 -7.28 -2.58
C LEU A 278 -7.94 -6.07 -1.74
N PHE A 279 -7.61 -4.96 -2.41
CA PHE A 279 -7.35 -3.66 -1.79
C PHE A 279 -8.17 -2.54 -2.44
N GLN A 280 -8.60 -1.60 -1.60
CA GLN A 280 -8.97 -0.24 -2.00
C GLN A 280 -8.09 0.75 -1.23
N MET A 281 -7.25 1.51 -1.96
CA MET A 281 -6.31 2.48 -1.39
C MET A 281 -6.67 3.91 -1.80
N TYR A 282 -6.80 4.82 -0.85
CA TYR A 282 -7.15 6.21 -1.06
C TYR A 282 -5.90 7.09 -0.92
N PRO A 283 -5.53 7.85 -1.97
CA PRO A 283 -4.51 8.89 -1.86
C PRO A 283 -4.78 9.85 -0.69
N PRO A 284 -3.74 10.36 -0.01
CA PRO A 284 -3.83 11.41 1.02
C PRO A 284 -4.57 12.67 0.57
N MET A 285 -4.96 13.52 1.54
CA MET A 285 -5.79 14.73 1.34
C MET A 285 -7.25 14.44 0.95
N GLN A 286 -7.82 13.33 1.45
CA GLN A 286 -9.23 12.95 1.23
C GLN A 286 -10.02 12.74 2.53
N ASP A 287 -9.41 13.08 3.66
CA ASP A 287 -9.83 12.80 5.04
C ASP A 287 -11.28 13.23 5.34
N GLU A 288 -11.73 14.35 4.75
CA GLU A 288 -13.11 14.86 4.85
C GLU A 288 -14.17 13.93 4.23
N PHE A 289 -13.79 13.09 3.25
CA PHE A 289 -14.67 12.09 2.65
C PHE A 289 -14.60 10.74 3.37
N LEU A 290 -13.56 10.51 4.17
CA LEU A 290 -13.22 9.21 4.75
C LEU A 290 -13.73 9.03 6.20
N TYR A 291 -14.35 10.03 6.81
CA TYR A 291 -14.97 9.92 8.15
C TYR A 291 -14.04 9.31 9.22
N VAL A 292 -12.82 9.84 9.30
CA VAL A 292 -11.77 9.42 10.24
C VAL A 292 -12.23 9.64 11.68
N THR A 293 -11.95 8.68 12.56
CA THR A 293 -12.27 8.76 13.99
C THR A 293 -11.19 9.56 14.72
N PRO A 294 -11.47 10.76 15.25
CA PRO A 294 -10.46 11.59 15.89
C PRO A 294 -10.01 11.00 17.23
N ASN A 295 -8.78 11.36 17.65
CA ASN A 295 -8.25 11.15 19.00
C ASN A 295 -8.29 9.69 19.51
N THR A 296 -8.33 8.71 18.61
CA THR A 296 -8.22 7.29 18.97
C THR A 296 -6.74 6.93 19.14
N MET A 297 -6.39 6.20 20.20
CA MET A 297 -5.01 5.81 20.49
C MET A 297 -4.66 4.45 19.88
N SER A 298 -3.38 4.26 19.57
CA SER A 298 -2.87 3.06 18.90
C SER A 298 -2.99 1.77 19.72
N GLY A 299 -2.68 1.82 21.03
CA GLY A 299 -2.52 0.63 21.88
C GLY A 299 -1.16 -0.09 21.72
N PHE A 300 -0.22 0.48 20.96
CA PHE A 300 1.14 -0.06 20.77
C PHE A 300 2.04 0.21 22.01
N PRO A 301 3.27 -0.37 22.08
CA PRO A 301 4.21 -0.14 23.17
C PRO A 301 4.58 1.34 23.37
N LEU A 302 4.97 2.02 22.30
CA LEU A 302 4.87 3.48 22.21
C LEU A 302 3.47 3.84 21.72
N GLN A 303 2.97 5.04 22.04
CA GLN A 303 1.68 5.49 21.54
C GLN A 303 1.83 6.39 20.31
N CYS A 304 0.91 6.24 19.35
CA CYS A 304 0.56 7.25 18.34
C CYS A 304 -0.97 7.36 18.22
N TYR A 305 -1.45 8.25 17.36
CA TYR A 305 -2.86 8.27 16.96
C TYR A 305 -3.19 7.09 16.02
N LYS A 306 -4.46 6.72 15.98
CA LYS A 306 -5.01 5.62 15.18
C LYS A 306 -6.02 6.15 14.18
N TYR A 307 -5.58 6.29 12.93
CA TYR A 307 -6.33 6.90 11.83
C TYR A 307 -7.31 5.91 11.19
N ASN A 308 -8.34 5.53 11.95
CA ASN A 308 -9.38 4.60 11.51
C ASN A 308 -10.62 5.33 10.97
N SER A 309 -10.99 5.04 9.72
CA SER A 309 -12.29 5.39 9.16
C SER A 309 -13.41 4.58 9.81
N ARG A 310 -14.62 5.17 9.82
CA ARG A 310 -15.87 4.48 10.21
C ARG A 310 -16.60 3.84 9.01
N VAL A 311 -16.07 3.98 7.80
CA VAL A 311 -16.62 3.44 6.55
C VAL A 311 -16.05 2.04 6.28
N ASN A 312 -16.89 1.12 5.83
CA ASN A 312 -16.47 -0.09 5.15
C ASN A 312 -16.50 0.21 3.63
N ALA A 313 -15.36 0.29 2.98
CA ALA A 313 -15.25 0.72 1.58
C ALA A 313 -15.94 -0.26 0.61
N TYR A 314 -15.91 -1.56 0.94
CA TYR A 314 -16.53 -2.63 0.17
C TYR A 314 -18.06 -2.73 0.36
N GLU A 315 -18.60 -2.26 1.49
CA GLU A 315 -20.05 -2.19 1.76
C GLU A 315 -20.40 -0.81 2.40
N PRO A 316 -20.34 0.29 1.63
CA PRO A 316 -20.41 1.63 2.18
C PRO A 316 -21.86 2.07 2.45
N ASP A 317 -22.16 2.34 3.72
CA ASP A 317 -23.41 2.95 4.15
C ASP A 317 -23.46 4.43 3.74
N TYR A 318 -23.98 4.68 2.54
CA TYR A 318 -24.04 6.00 1.93
C TYR A 318 -25.08 6.97 2.55
N ASP A 319 -25.96 6.48 3.42
CA ASP A 319 -26.93 7.33 4.12
C ASP A 319 -26.31 7.89 5.41
N ARG A 320 -25.44 7.13 6.07
CA ARG A 320 -24.58 7.60 7.18
C ARG A 320 -23.32 8.32 6.71
N PHE A 321 -22.76 7.94 5.56
CA PHE A 321 -21.49 8.44 5.04
C PHE A 321 -21.59 9.05 3.62
N PRO A 322 -22.52 9.99 3.35
CA PRO A 322 -22.81 10.48 2.00
C PRO A 322 -21.63 11.13 1.27
N LEU A 323 -20.67 11.73 1.99
CA LEU A 323 -19.48 12.35 1.40
C LEU A 323 -18.50 11.33 0.79
N PHE A 324 -18.56 10.06 1.21
CA PHE A 324 -17.66 9.00 0.72
C PHE A 324 -17.78 8.77 -0.79
N LYS A 325 -18.92 9.13 -1.40
CA LYS A 325 -19.13 9.15 -2.88
C LYS A 325 -18.11 10.04 -3.62
N GLN A 326 -17.51 11.01 -2.93
CA GLN A 326 -16.51 11.91 -3.49
C GLN A 326 -15.10 11.32 -3.44
N ALA A 327 -14.81 10.43 -2.48
CA ALA A 327 -13.51 9.76 -2.35
C ALA A 327 -13.13 9.01 -3.64
N LYS A 328 -11.83 8.95 -3.92
CA LYS A 328 -11.25 8.28 -5.08
C LYS A 328 -10.22 7.29 -4.59
N SER A 329 -10.41 6.03 -4.94
CA SER A 329 -9.54 4.92 -4.61
C SER A 329 -8.73 4.45 -5.82
N ILE A 330 -7.68 3.71 -5.51
CA ILE A 330 -6.94 2.82 -6.38
C ILE A 330 -7.34 1.40 -5.95
N ASP A 331 -8.06 0.71 -6.82
CA ASP A 331 -8.63 -0.61 -6.57
C ASP A 331 -7.79 -1.68 -7.30
N PHE A 332 -7.39 -2.74 -6.60
CA PHE A 332 -6.61 -3.84 -7.17
C PHE A 332 -6.72 -5.14 -6.37
N ASP A 333 -6.32 -6.22 -7.02
CA ASP A 333 -5.98 -7.50 -6.44
C ASP A 333 -4.48 -7.58 -6.11
N GLN A 334 -4.10 -8.25 -5.02
CA GLN A 334 -2.72 -8.62 -4.72
C GLN A 334 -2.64 -10.16 -4.68
N HIS A 335 -1.71 -10.72 -5.44
CA HIS A 335 -1.57 -12.17 -5.64
C HIS A 335 -0.51 -12.81 -4.73
N PRO A 336 -0.54 -14.15 -4.55
CA PRO A 336 0.56 -14.89 -3.92
C PRO A 336 1.90 -14.59 -4.58
N GLY A 337 2.89 -14.20 -3.77
CA GLY A 337 4.22 -13.80 -4.25
C GLY A 337 4.37 -12.29 -4.55
N GLU A 338 3.32 -11.49 -4.43
CA GLU A 338 3.40 -10.04 -4.55
C GLU A 338 3.69 -9.37 -3.19
N LEU A 339 4.59 -8.38 -3.17
CA LEU A 339 4.88 -7.49 -2.04
C LEU A 339 4.32 -6.10 -2.34
N LEU A 340 3.22 -5.71 -1.71
CA LEU A 340 2.73 -4.33 -1.72
C LEU A 340 3.57 -3.48 -0.75
N LEU A 341 4.00 -2.30 -1.22
CA LEU A 341 4.62 -1.26 -0.40
C LEU A 341 3.63 -0.10 -0.25
N ILE A 342 3.29 0.25 1.00
CA ILE A 342 2.28 1.23 1.40
C ILE A 342 2.98 2.45 2.01
N PRO A 343 3.07 3.59 1.31
CA PRO A 343 3.69 4.79 1.86
C PRO A 343 2.77 5.54 2.83
N THR A 344 3.39 6.25 3.76
CA THR A 344 2.87 7.35 4.58
C THR A 344 1.60 8.03 4.06
N GLY A 345 0.57 8.09 4.91
CA GLY A 345 -0.69 8.80 4.65
C GLY A 345 -1.74 8.06 3.82
N TRP A 346 -1.41 6.90 3.24
CA TRP A 346 -2.35 6.18 2.37
C TRP A 346 -3.36 5.37 3.19
N PHE A 347 -4.59 5.90 3.24
CA PHE A 347 -5.74 5.17 3.74
C PHE A 347 -5.97 3.92 2.88
N HIS A 348 -6.09 2.75 3.50
CA HIS A 348 -6.32 1.51 2.78
C HIS A 348 -7.22 0.56 3.57
N GLN A 349 -7.98 -0.25 2.84
CA GLN A 349 -8.71 -1.40 3.36
C GLN A 349 -8.40 -2.63 2.52
N ALA A 350 -8.18 -3.76 3.18
CA ALA A 350 -7.95 -5.06 2.55
C ALA A 350 -9.14 -6.00 2.80
N PHE A 351 -9.52 -6.83 1.82
CA PHE A 351 -10.68 -7.72 1.87
C PHE A 351 -10.40 -9.10 1.25
N ASN A 352 -10.77 -10.13 2.01
CA ASN A 352 -10.54 -11.54 1.70
C ASN A 352 -11.77 -12.15 1.02
N LEU A 353 -11.67 -12.41 -0.29
CA LEU A 353 -12.69 -13.16 -1.04
C LEU A 353 -12.70 -14.66 -0.69
N GLU A 354 -11.59 -15.18 -0.19
CA GLU A 354 -11.35 -16.56 0.22
C GLU A 354 -10.42 -16.59 1.45
N GLU A 355 -9.98 -17.75 1.90
CA GLU A 355 -8.94 -17.83 2.95
C GLU A 355 -7.61 -17.25 2.44
N THR A 356 -6.93 -16.39 3.19
CA THR A 356 -5.61 -15.87 2.79
C THR A 356 -4.58 -15.95 3.91
N ILE A 357 -3.30 -15.97 3.54
CA ILE A 357 -2.17 -15.75 4.46
C ILE A 357 -1.28 -14.66 3.89
N ALA A 358 -0.93 -13.69 4.72
CA ALA A 358 0.03 -12.64 4.42
C ALA A 358 0.93 -12.34 5.62
N VAL A 359 2.08 -11.71 5.37
CA VAL A 359 2.92 -11.09 6.39
C VAL A 359 2.87 -9.58 6.20
N SER A 360 2.52 -8.84 7.25
CA SER A 360 2.70 -7.38 7.27
C SER A 360 4.03 -7.02 7.92
N SER A 361 4.65 -5.95 7.49
CA SER A 361 5.95 -5.46 8.01
C SER A 361 6.13 -3.99 7.69
N GLN A 362 6.95 -3.28 8.45
CA GLN A 362 7.02 -1.82 8.38
C GLN A 362 8.42 -1.26 8.60
N MET A 363 8.62 -0.01 8.20
CA MET A 363 9.87 0.73 8.41
C MET A 363 9.66 2.24 8.48
N THR A 364 10.65 2.93 9.05
CA THR A 364 10.80 4.38 8.92
C THR A 364 12.17 4.77 8.38
N ASN A 365 12.23 5.75 7.49
CA ASN A 365 13.42 6.09 6.72
C ASN A 365 13.58 7.60 6.54
N ARG A 366 14.60 8.04 5.79
CA ARG A 366 14.86 9.47 5.50
C ARG A 366 13.70 10.26 4.88
N ASN A 367 12.71 9.59 4.28
CA ASN A 367 11.57 10.19 3.60
C ASN A 367 10.32 10.31 4.50
N ASN A 368 10.12 9.41 5.47
CA ASN A 368 8.95 9.44 6.37
C ASN A 368 9.26 9.77 7.85
N TYR A 369 10.52 9.74 8.30
CA TYR A 369 10.83 9.83 9.74
C TYR A 369 10.26 11.08 10.43
N ARG A 370 10.06 12.19 9.71
CA ARG A 370 9.49 13.41 10.28
C ARG A 370 8.01 13.31 10.66
N ILE A 371 7.20 12.56 9.92
CA ILE A 371 5.82 12.29 10.35
C ILE A 371 5.79 11.25 11.48
N VAL A 372 6.67 10.24 11.43
CA VAL A 372 6.82 9.25 12.52
C VAL A 372 7.20 9.92 13.84
N LEU A 373 8.11 10.89 13.82
CA LEU A 373 8.47 11.69 15.00
C LEU A 373 7.35 12.66 15.41
N GLU A 374 6.62 13.26 14.46
CA GLU A 374 5.44 14.08 14.76
C GLU A 374 4.39 13.28 15.54
N GLU A 375 4.02 12.10 15.06
CA GLU A 375 3.03 11.20 15.67
C GLU A 375 3.37 10.84 17.12
N ILE A 376 4.65 10.67 17.42
CA ILE A 376 5.17 10.38 18.76
C ILE A 376 5.07 11.61 19.68
N ILE A 377 5.34 12.81 19.15
CA ILE A 377 5.33 14.05 19.94
C ILE A 377 3.89 14.59 20.10
N ALA A 378 3.05 14.47 19.08
CA ALA A 378 1.68 15.01 19.03
C ALA A 378 0.75 14.37 20.07
N VAL A 379 0.92 13.08 20.36
CA VAL A 379 0.18 12.40 21.46
C VAL A 379 0.78 12.65 22.86
N GLY A 380 1.92 13.35 22.94
CA GLY A 380 2.53 13.73 24.22
C GLY A 380 3.49 12.73 24.86
N ASN A 381 4.04 11.75 24.12
CA ASN A 381 5.13 10.90 24.67
C ASN A 381 6.38 11.73 25.02
N LEU A 382 6.54 12.89 24.38
CA LEU A 382 7.64 13.83 24.58
C LEU A 382 7.15 15.27 24.36
N ARG A 383 7.80 16.25 25.01
CA ARG A 383 7.59 17.68 24.73
C ARG A 383 8.72 18.20 23.86
N ARG A 384 8.43 19.14 22.95
CA ARG A 384 9.43 19.71 22.03
C ARG A 384 10.53 20.45 22.79
N GLU A 385 10.18 21.07 23.91
CA GLU A 385 11.09 21.81 24.78
C GLU A 385 12.19 20.96 25.41
N ASP A 386 12.01 19.62 25.48
CA ASP A 386 13.00 18.67 26.00
C ASP A 386 14.03 18.23 24.95
N LEU A 387 13.88 18.64 23.68
CA LEU A 387 14.80 18.28 22.59
C LEU A 387 16.08 19.13 22.57
N PRO A 388 17.23 18.57 22.13
CA PRO A 388 18.46 19.33 21.92
C PRO A 388 18.28 20.50 20.94
N LYS A 389 18.74 21.70 21.31
CA LYS A 389 18.53 22.96 20.55
C LYS A 389 19.16 23.00 19.16
N ASP A 390 20.00 22.03 18.84
CA ASP A 390 20.69 21.86 17.56
C ASP A 390 20.26 20.59 16.80
N ILE A 391 19.21 19.89 17.26
CA ILE A 391 18.70 18.64 16.66
C ILE A 391 18.45 18.76 15.15
N ASP A 392 17.91 19.89 14.68
CA ASP A 392 17.63 20.13 13.24
C ASP A 392 18.89 20.15 12.35
N LYS A 393 20.09 20.24 12.93
CA LYS A 393 21.37 20.21 12.20
C LYS A 393 21.92 18.79 12.04
N LEU A 394 21.37 17.81 12.76
CA LEU A 394 21.81 16.43 12.77
C LEU A 394 21.23 15.67 11.56
N THR A 395 21.83 14.53 11.19
CA THR A 395 21.27 13.65 10.14
C THR A 395 19.94 13.02 10.59
N PRO A 396 19.07 12.55 9.68
CA PRO A 396 17.79 11.91 10.05
C PRO A 396 17.90 10.81 11.11
N ALA A 397 18.88 9.93 10.99
CA ALA A 397 19.12 8.85 11.97
C ALA A 397 19.57 9.37 13.34
N GLU A 398 20.29 10.49 13.38
CA GLU A 398 20.69 11.16 14.63
C GLU A 398 19.52 11.94 15.24
N GLN A 399 18.67 12.58 14.43
CA GLN A 399 17.41 13.20 14.88
C GLN A 399 16.52 12.16 15.58
N VAL A 400 16.30 10.99 14.97
CA VAL A 400 15.56 9.88 15.59
C VAL A 400 16.22 9.44 16.91
N LYS A 401 17.54 9.20 16.93
CA LYS A 401 18.26 8.82 18.16
C LYS A 401 18.11 9.84 19.28
N GLN A 402 18.15 11.15 18.99
CA GLN A 402 17.98 12.19 20.00
C GLN A 402 16.55 12.23 20.55
N VAL A 403 15.52 12.12 19.69
CA VAL A 403 14.12 12.01 20.17
C VAL A 403 13.95 10.76 21.04
N MET A 404 14.43 9.60 20.60
CA MET A 404 14.36 8.35 21.37
C MET A 404 15.10 8.43 22.71
N SER A 405 16.24 9.14 22.76
CA SER A 405 17.03 9.33 23.99
C SER A 405 16.41 10.35 24.96
N ALA A 406 15.51 11.21 24.48
CA ALA A 406 14.80 12.21 25.28
C ALA A 406 13.49 11.67 25.89
N LEU A 407 13.00 10.50 25.46
CA LEU A 407 11.76 9.92 25.96
C LEU A 407 11.83 9.66 27.49
N PRO A 408 10.79 10.03 28.26
CA PRO A 408 10.72 9.73 29.69
C PRO A 408 10.79 8.23 29.98
N ARG A 409 11.49 7.83 31.05
CA ARG A 409 11.59 6.42 31.48
C ARG A 409 10.23 5.75 31.71
N SER A 410 9.18 6.51 32.05
CA SER A 410 7.81 5.98 32.20
C SER A 410 7.29 5.39 30.88
N ILE A 411 7.52 6.07 29.75
CA ILE A 411 7.12 5.58 28.41
C ILE A 411 7.79 4.24 28.10
N LEU A 412 9.06 4.07 28.46
CA LEU A 412 9.78 2.80 28.31
C LEU A 412 9.21 1.69 29.21
N LYS A 413 8.85 2.02 30.46
CA LYS A 413 8.18 1.08 31.38
C LYS A 413 6.80 0.66 30.88
N GLU A 414 6.03 1.60 30.34
CA GLU A 414 4.69 1.39 29.79
C GLU A 414 4.74 0.49 28.54
N GLY A 415 5.66 0.76 27.60
CA GLY A 415 5.82 -0.10 26.41
C GLY A 415 6.30 -1.52 26.71
N ALA A 416 7.23 -1.66 27.66
CA ALA A 416 7.64 -2.97 28.16
C ALA A 416 6.45 -3.72 28.80
N ALA A 417 5.56 -3.03 29.51
CA ALA A 417 4.36 -3.62 30.11
C ALA A 417 3.35 -4.07 29.03
N VAL A 418 3.09 -3.26 28.00
CA VAL A 418 2.24 -3.64 26.86
C VAL A 418 2.74 -4.94 26.21
N THR A 419 4.02 -5.01 25.86
CA THR A 419 4.61 -6.21 25.24
C THR A 419 4.54 -7.43 26.16
N LYS A 420 4.82 -7.25 27.46
CA LYS A 420 4.72 -8.30 28.49
C LYS A 420 3.31 -8.87 28.61
N ASP A 421 2.28 -8.03 28.45
CA ASP A 421 0.88 -8.44 28.60
C ASP A 421 0.29 -9.09 27.35
N VAL A 422 0.78 -8.77 26.14
CA VAL A 422 0.46 -9.55 24.93
C VAL A 422 1.11 -10.94 25.01
N LEU A 423 2.40 -11.04 25.34
CA LEU A 423 3.09 -12.33 25.52
C LEU A 423 2.41 -13.22 26.57
N ARG A 424 1.94 -12.63 27.68
CA ARG A 424 1.18 -13.33 28.72
C ARG A 424 -0.12 -13.93 28.18
N GLN A 425 -0.84 -13.23 27.29
CA GLN A 425 -2.07 -13.74 26.65
C GLN A 425 -1.75 -14.87 25.67
N MET A 426 -0.62 -14.81 24.97
CA MET A 426 -0.07 -15.90 24.15
C MET A 426 0.47 -17.07 24.99
N GLY A 427 0.48 -16.97 26.33
CA GLY A 427 0.98 -18.02 27.22
C GLY A 427 2.51 -18.17 27.19
N ILE A 428 3.23 -17.19 26.66
CA ILE A 428 4.70 -17.21 26.57
C ILE A 428 5.28 -16.56 27.82
N LEU A 429 6.28 -17.21 28.44
CA LEU A 429 6.95 -16.68 29.62
C LEU A 429 8.04 -15.66 29.23
N PRO A 430 8.35 -14.64 30.05
CA PRO A 430 9.31 -13.59 29.68
C PRO A 430 10.73 -14.10 29.38
N ASP A 431 11.16 -15.20 30.01
CA ASP A 431 12.45 -15.88 29.78
C ASP A 431 12.52 -16.65 28.46
N GLN A 432 11.38 -16.87 27.80
CA GLN A 432 11.26 -17.52 26.49
C GLN A 432 11.28 -16.51 25.33
N SER A 433 11.41 -15.21 25.63
CA SER A 433 11.32 -14.13 24.64
C SER A 433 12.68 -13.74 24.05
N PRO A 434 12.80 -13.56 22.71
CA PRO A 434 13.94 -12.89 22.11
C PRO A 434 13.94 -11.38 22.41
N TYR A 435 12.78 -10.79 22.72
CA TYR A 435 12.70 -9.41 23.25
C TYR A 435 13.24 -9.41 24.68
N LYS A 436 14.32 -8.68 24.92
CA LYS A 436 14.94 -8.50 26.24
C LYS A 436 14.12 -7.54 27.10
N LEU A 437 12.89 -7.91 27.42
CA LEU A 437 12.05 -7.15 28.33
C LEU A 437 12.79 -7.00 29.68
N PRO A 438 13.15 -5.78 30.11
CA PRO A 438 13.94 -5.58 31.31
C PRO A 438 13.17 -6.10 32.53
N VAL A 439 13.76 -7.05 33.24
CA VAL A 439 13.11 -7.75 34.38
C VAL A 439 12.67 -6.77 35.45
N GLN A 440 13.50 -5.74 35.69
CA GLN A 440 13.20 -4.55 36.46
C GLN A 440 13.81 -3.34 35.74
N LEU A 441 12.97 -2.36 35.38
CA LEU A 441 13.40 -0.97 35.29
C LEU A 441 13.07 -0.34 36.63
N ASP A 442 14.06 -0.22 37.51
CA ASP A 442 13.89 0.49 38.79
C ASP A 442 13.56 1.99 38.54
N ASP A 443 13.00 2.66 39.53
CA ASP A 443 12.49 4.05 39.43
C ASP A 443 13.60 5.11 39.38
#